data_AF-J0KRI3-F1
#
_entry.id   AF-J0KRI3-F1
#
_cell.length_a   1.000
_cell.length_b   1.000
_cell.length_c   1.000
_cell.angle_alpha   90.00
_cell.angle_beta   90.00
_cell.angle_gamma   90.00
#
_symmetry.space_group_name_H-M   'P 1'
#
loop_
_entity.id
_entity.type
_entity.pdbx_description
1 polymer ?
#
loop_
_entity_poly.entity_id
_entity_poly.type
_entity_poly.pdbx_seq_one_letter_code
_entity_poly.pdbx_strand_id
1 'polypeptide(L)'
;MTRAPMLLLAPALLLAGCTTAPPERVQTRVPVPVACQEAVPARPTMPTEALVPGVLPWTLLRAALAEIDRREAYEVQMRAALVACTAAP
;
A
#
# COMPACT_ATOMS: atom_id res chain seq x y z
N MET A 1 -57.29 7.06 -47.97
CA MET A 1 -56.09 6.31 -48.41
C MET A 1 -54.84 6.98 -47.84
N THR A 2 -54.43 6.70 -46.60
CA THR A 2 -53.23 7.32 -45.97
C THR A 2 -52.45 6.39 -45.04
N ARG A 3 -52.73 5.08 -45.02
CA ARG A 3 -52.07 4.11 -44.11
C ARG A 3 -50.72 3.59 -44.60
N ALA A 4 -50.38 3.79 -45.88
CA ALA A 4 -49.17 3.29 -46.51
C ALA A 4 -47.83 3.80 -45.91
N PRO A 5 -47.66 5.08 -45.54
CA PRO A 5 -46.37 5.55 -45.00
C PRO A 5 -46.10 4.99 -43.59
N MET A 6 -47.13 4.60 -42.84
CA MET A 6 -46.98 4.13 -41.46
C MET A 6 -46.43 2.69 -41.36
N LEU A 7 -46.70 1.83 -42.36
CA LEU A 7 -46.14 0.47 -42.39
C LEU A 7 -44.65 0.42 -42.75
N LEU A 8 -44.12 1.44 -43.44
CA LEU A 8 -42.72 1.52 -43.85
C LEU A 8 -41.81 2.15 -42.78
N LEU A 9 -42.37 2.93 -41.85
CA LEU A 9 -41.61 3.57 -40.78
C LEU A 9 -41.23 2.61 -39.63
N ALA A 10 -42.06 1.62 -39.34
CA ALA A 10 -41.83 0.67 -38.25
C ALA A 10 -40.51 -0.13 -38.38
N PRO A 11 -40.16 -0.74 -39.54
CA PRO A 11 -38.88 -1.44 -39.68
C PRO A 11 -37.68 -0.50 -39.63
N ALA A 12 -37.82 0.75 -40.08
CA ALA A 12 -36.74 1.74 -40.03
C ALA A 12 -36.35 2.14 -38.59
N LEU A 13 -37.34 2.22 -37.67
CA LEU A 13 -37.06 2.49 -36.25
C LEU A 13 -36.38 1.30 -35.54
N LEU A 14 -36.70 0.07 -35.93
CA LEU A 14 -36.13 -1.15 -35.33
C LEU A 14 -34.63 -1.32 -35.67
N LEU A 15 -34.17 -0.75 -36.80
CA LEU A 15 -32.78 -0.83 -37.26
C LEU A 15 -31.87 0.28 -36.68
N ALA A 16 -32.45 1.33 -36.10
CA ALA A 16 -31.70 2.48 -35.57
C ALA A 16 -30.77 2.14 -34.40
N GLY A 17 -31.00 1.02 -33.70
CA GLY A 17 -30.13 0.55 -32.61
C GLY A 17 -28.76 0.06 -33.09
N CYS A 18 -28.64 -0.46 -34.33
CA CYS A 18 -27.39 -1.03 -34.86
C CYS A 18 -26.35 0.01 -35.27
N THR A 19 -26.75 1.27 -35.47
CA THR A 19 -25.84 2.38 -35.83
C THR A 19 -25.44 3.22 -34.63
N THR A 20 -25.83 2.84 -33.41
CA THR A 20 -25.47 3.58 -32.20
C THR A 20 -23.97 3.43 -31.95
N ALA A 21 -23.27 4.57 -31.84
CA ALA A 21 -21.86 4.58 -31.51
C ALA A 21 -21.67 3.92 -30.13
N PRO A 22 -20.68 3.03 -29.98
CA PRO A 22 -20.39 2.44 -28.67
C PRO A 22 -20.06 3.56 -27.67
N PRO A 23 -20.45 3.40 -26.40
CA PRO A 23 -20.15 4.39 -25.38
C PRO A 23 -18.64 4.66 -25.31
N GLU A 24 -18.29 5.93 -25.09
CA GLU A 24 -16.89 6.34 -24.95
C GLU A 24 -16.25 5.57 -23.79
N ARG A 25 -15.14 4.87 -24.08
CA ARG A 25 -14.41 4.14 -23.04
C ARG A 25 -13.70 5.15 -22.15
N VAL A 26 -14.20 5.34 -20.94
CA VAL A 26 -13.53 6.15 -19.93
C VAL A 26 -12.41 5.32 -19.31
N GLN A 27 -11.14 5.72 -19.52
CA GLN A 27 -10.04 5.18 -18.73
C GLN A 27 -10.08 5.77 -17.33
N THR A 28 -10.14 4.91 -16.31
CA THR A 28 -10.04 5.29 -14.90
C THR A 28 -8.77 4.69 -14.31
N ARG A 29 -8.03 5.48 -13.52
CA ARG A 29 -6.88 4.96 -12.75
C ARG A 29 -7.40 4.51 -11.40
N VAL A 30 -7.41 3.21 -11.17
CA VAL A 30 -7.74 2.62 -9.87
C VAL A 30 -6.42 2.40 -9.11
N PRO A 31 -6.23 3.00 -7.93
CA PRO A 31 -5.05 2.72 -7.11
C PRO A 31 -5.09 1.27 -6.65
N VAL A 32 -4.06 0.50 -6.96
CA VAL A 32 -3.88 -0.87 -6.50
C VAL A 32 -2.90 -0.84 -5.33
N PRO A 33 -3.29 -1.31 -4.14
CA PRO A 33 -2.36 -1.36 -3.01
C PRO A 33 -1.24 -2.34 -3.32
N VAL A 34 0.00 -1.85 -3.33
CA VAL A 34 1.20 -2.68 -3.48
C VAL A 34 1.77 -2.99 -2.10
N ALA A 35 2.30 -4.20 -1.95
CA ALA A 35 3.01 -4.56 -0.73
C ALA A 35 4.34 -3.79 -0.66
N CYS A 36 4.68 -3.37 0.56
CA CYS A 36 5.98 -2.79 0.86
C CYS A 36 7.10 -3.78 0.55
N GLN A 37 8.12 -3.32 -0.19
CA GLN A 37 9.27 -4.15 -0.54
C GLN A 37 10.47 -3.95 0.39
N GLU A 38 10.37 -3.02 1.34
CA GLU A 38 11.44 -2.75 2.30
C GLU A 38 11.57 -3.89 3.30
N ALA A 39 12.81 -4.35 3.50
CA ALA A 39 13.11 -5.36 4.48
C ALA A 39 13.10 -4.78 5.89
N VAL A 40 12.65 -5.57 6.87
CA VAL A 40 12.75 -5.21 8.29
C VAL A 40 14.23 -5.26 8.71
N PRO A 41 14.82 -4.16 9.20
CA PRO A 41 16.19 -4.17 9.69
C PRO A 41 16.43 -5.25 10.75
N ALA A 42 17.59 -5.91 10.69
CA ALA A 42 17.94 -6.95 11.64
C ALA A 42 18.09 -6.36 13.06
N ARG A 43 17.42 -6.95 14.04
CA ARG A 43 17.52 -6.51 15.42
C ARG A 43 18.94 -6.78 15.96
N PRO A 44 19.64 -5.77 16.48
CA PRO A 44 20.95 -5.99 17.07
C PRO A 44 20.80 -6.78 18.38
N THR A 45 21.84 -7.52 18.76
CA THR A 45 21.94 -8.11 20.10
C THR A 45 21.98 -6.99 21.13
N MET A 46 21.09 -7.07 22.12
CA MET A 46 20.94 -6.02 23.12
C MET A 46 21.81 -6.31 24.35
N PRO A 47 22.54 -5.32 24.89
CA PRO A 47 23.46 -5.52 26.01
C PRO A 47 22.84 -6.18 27.25
N THR A 48 21.55 -5.96 27.54
CA THR A 48 20.90 -6.58 28.71
C THR A 48 20.54 -8.05 28.51
N GLU A 49 20.48 -8.54 27.27
CA GLU A 49 20.09 -9.93 26.96
C GLU A 49 21.11 -10.97 27.42
N ALA A 50 22.38 -10.56 27.53
CA ALA A 50 23.47 -11.41 27.97
C ALA A 50 23.65 -11.43 29.50
N LEU A 51 22.86 -10.64 30.25
CA LEU A 51 23.00 -10.55 31.69
C LEU A 51 22.36 -11.75 32.39
N VAL A 52 23.08 -12.31 33.37
CA VAL A 52 22.51 -13.30 34.28
C VAL A 52 21.59 -12.63 35.31
N PRO A 53 20.57 -13.33 35.83
CA PRO A 53 19.76 -12.81 36.92
C PRO A 53 20.63 -12.46 38.15
N GLY A 54 20.31 -11.34 38.81
CA GLY A 54 20.99 -10.94 40.05
C GLY A 54 22.37 -10.28 39.87
N VAL A 55 22.74 -9.86 38.66
CA VAL A 55 23.94 -9.01 38.46
C VAL A 55 23.88 -7.76 39.33
N LEU A 56 25.06 -7.24 39.69
CA LEU A 56 25.18 -6.00 40.45
C LEU A 56 24.39 -4.86 39.78
N PRO A 57 23.69 -4.01 40.54
CA PRO A 57 22.88 -2.92 39.98
C PRO A 57 23.67 -2.01 39.02
N TRP A 58 24.94 -1.73 39.32
CA TRP A 58 25.81 -0.94 38.43
C TRP A 58 26.13 -1.63 37.10
N THR A 59 26.22 -2.96 37.09
CA THR A 59 26.41 -3.73 35.85
C THR A 59 25.15 -3.67 34.98
N LEU A 60 23.97 -3.83 35.59
CA LEU A 60 22.70 -3.66 34.90
C LEU A 60 22.53 -2.24 34.34
N LEU A 61 22.82 -1.21 35.14
CA LEU A 61 22.68 0.18 34.73
C LEU A 61 23.56 0.51 33.51
N ARG A 62 24.84 0.10 33.53
CA ARG A 62 25.73 0.33 32.38
C ARG A 62 25.25 -0.38 31.11
N ALA A 63 24.80 -1.63 31.23
CA ALA A 63 24.26 -2.37 30.09
C ALA A 63 22.98 -1.71 29.56
N ALA A 64 22.08 -1.27 30.45
CA ALA A 64 20.86 -0.60 30.07
C ALA A 64 21.11 0.74 29.36
N LEU A 65 22.07 1.54 29.82
CA LEU A 65 22.46 2.78 29.14
C LEU A 65 23.00 2.51 27.72
N ALA A 66 23.90 1.54 27.57
CA ALA A 66 24.39 1.15 26.25
C ALA A 66 23.28 0.58 25.34
N GLU A 67 22.27 -0.04 25.94
CA GLU A 67 21.11 -0.54 25.20
C GLU A 67 20.17 0.57 24.73
N ILE A 68 19.99 1.64 25.51
CA ILE A 68 19.21 2.81 25.10
C ILE A 68 19.79 3.37 23.81
N ASP A 69 21.10 3.66 23.78
CA ASP A 69 21.78 4.15 22.58
C ASP A 69 21.60 3.20 21.39
N ARG A 70 21.70 1.88 21.64
CA ARG A 70 21.51 0.86 20.60
C ARG A 70 20.08 0.86 20.05
N ARG A 71 19.08 1.04 20.91
CA ARG A 71 17.66 1.07 20.53
C ARG A 71 17.33 2.32 19.75
N GLU A 72 17.86 3.47 20.15
CA GLU A 72 17.69 4.73 19.40
C GLU A 72 18.26 4.61 17.98
N ALA A 73 19.46 4.05 17.83
CA ALA A 73 20.03 3.80 16.51
C ALA A 73 19.20 2.82 15.67
N TYR A 74 18.63 1.78 16.29
CA TYR A 74 17.74 0.84 15.61
C TYR A 74 16.40 1.48 15.22
N GLU A 75 15.86 2.38 16.04
CA GLU A 75 14.64 3.14 15.72
C GLU A 75 14.84 4.02 14.49
N VAL A 76 16.02 4.64 14.33
CA VAL A 76 16.36 5.40 13.12
C VAL A 76 16.33 4.50 11.88
N GLN A 77 16.91 3.29 11.96
CA GLN A 77 16.88 2.33 10.84
C GLN A 77 15.44 1.90 10.50
N MET A 78 14.63 1.63 11.53
CA MET A 78 13.22 1.28 11.37
C MET A 78 12.42 2.40 10.72
N ARG A 79 12.62 3.63 11.17
CA ARG A 79 11.97 4.80 10.59
C ARG A 79 12.41 4.99 9.14
N ALA A 80 13.68 4.78 8.80
CA ALA A 80 14.16 4.88 7.43
C ALA A 80 13.47 3.88 6.50
N ALA A 81 13.37 2.61 6.92
CA ALA A 81 12.64 1.58 6.17
C ALA A 81 11.15 1.95 5.99
N LEU A 82 10.49 2.46 7.04
CA LEU A 82 9.09 2.89 6.95
C LEU A 82 8.90 4.10 6.02
N VAL A 83 9.82 5.07 6.04
CA VAL A 83 9.77 6.22 5.13
C VAL A 83 9.91 5.75 3.68
N ALA A 84 10.87 4.89 3.38
CA ALA A 84 11.04 4.34 2.03
C ALA A 84 9.79 3.57 1.58
N CYS A 85 9.23 2.77 2.47
CA CYS A 85 8.01 1.99 2.26
C CYS A 85 6.77 2.85 1.93
N THR A 86 6.64 4.02 2.55
CA THR A 86 5.49 4.92 2.40
C THR A 86 5.70 6.00 1.35
N ALA A 87 6.94 6.20 0.89
CA ALA A 87 7.28 7.13 -0.18
C ALA A 87 7.08 6.52 -1.58
N ALA A 88 6.99 5.18 -1.68
CA ALA A 88 6.73 4.50 -2.95
C ALA A 88 5.29 4.86 -3.45
N PRO A 89 5.14 5.34 -4.69
CA PRO A 89 3.84 5.68 -5.27
C PRO A 89 2.97 4.47 -5.59
#